data_AF-A0A8S0FUU4-F1
#
_entry.id   AF-A0A8S0FUU4-F1
#
_cell.length_a   1.000
_cell.length_b   1.000
_cell.length_c   1.000
_cell.angle_alpha   90.00
_cell.angle_beta   90.00
_cell.angle_gamma   90.00
#
_symmetry.space_group_name_H-M   'P 1'
#
loop_
_entity.id
_entity.type
_entity.pdbx_description
1 polymer ?
#
loop_
_entity_poly.entity_id
_entity_poly.type
_entity_poly.pdbx_seq_one_letter_code
_entity_poly.pdbx_strand_id
1 'polypeptide(L)'
;MLAQDYLSWSRQMTGLLNGQRGEWSAKWRMMCEGLDPLAPADENRLADIAAAWTEYLHHCKQQGLHFIQPGRFVLPGDMAGAPALQFFPWPDVDAWGESKLAQADKHTNAGMLRERFNYYCEKVVKGFYKNHFLRFDRQIVLVDCLQPLNSGPQAFNDMRLALTRPG
;
A
#
# COMPACT_ATOMS: atom_id res chain seq x y z
N MET A 1 -5.22 -7.58 -2.18
CA MET A 1 -6.00 -6.33 -1.98
C MET A 1 -7.51 -6.45 -2.25
N LEU A 2 -7.95 -7.35 -3.13
CA LEU A 2 -9.34 -7.40 -3.62
C LEU A 2 -10.44 -7.67 -2.57
N ALA A 3 -10.09 -8.19 -1.39
CA ALA A 3 -11.03 -8.52 -0.33
C ALA A 3 -11.03 -7.52 0.84
N GLN A 4 -10.30 -6.41 0.73
CA GLN A 4 -10.17 -5.41 1.79
C GLN A 4 -10.67 -4.05 1.30
N ASP A 5 -11.38 -3.34 2.18
CA ASP A 5 -11.63 -1.92 1.98
C ASP A 5 -10.37 -1.09 2.31
N TYR A 6 -10.43 0.20 1.98
CA TYR A 6 -9.32 1.13 2.16
C TYR A 6 -8.86 1.25 3.62
N LEU A 7 -9.77 1.22 4.61
CA LEU A 7 -9.42 1.41 6.02
C LEU A 7 -8.80 0.15 6.62
N SER A 8 -9.33 -1.02 6.27
CA SER A 8 -8.77 -2.32 6.59
C SER A 8 -7.36 -2.48 6.02
N TRP A 9 -7.17 -2.08 4.76
CA TRP A 9 -5.85 -2.05 4.14
C TRP A 9 -4.92 -1.05 4.85
N SER A 10 -5.43 0.14 5.19
CA SER A 10 -4.66 1.17 5.89
C SER A 10 -4.14 0.67 7.24
N ARG A 11 -5.01 0.07 8.07
CA ARG A 11 -4.61 -0.54 9.36
C ARG A 11 -3.57 -1.64 9.20
N GLN A 12 -3.72 -2.47 8.18
CA GLN A 12 -2.73 -3.51 7.92
C GLN A 12 -1.36 -2.88 7.60
N MET A 13 -1.31 -1.89 6.73
CA MET A 13 -0.04 -1.27 6.32
C MET A 13 0.60 -0.47 7.45
N THR A 14 -0.18 0.27 8.24
CA THR A 14 0.34 1.01 9.39
C THR A 14 0.77 0.09 10.53
N GLY A 15 0.10 -1.04 10.73
CA GLY A 15 0.50 -2.08 11.70
C GLY A 15 1.86 -2.73 11.39
N LEU A 16 2.32 -2.66 10.14
CA LEU A 16 3.66 -3.14 9.74
C LEU A 16 4.78 -2.13 10.02
N LEU A 17 4.46 -0.88 10.39
CA LEU A 17 5.44 0.19 10.60
C LEU A 17 6.11 0.12 11.97
N ASN A 18 6.65 -1.05 12.31
CA ASN A 18 7.40 -1.31 13.53
C ASN A 18 8.89 -1.58 13.22
N GLY A 19 9.76 -1.40 14.22
CA GLY A 19 11.22 -1.53 14.06
C GLY A 19 11.75 -0.69 12.91
N GLN A 20 12.60 -1.29 12.05
CA GLN A 20 13.20 -0.63 10.88
C GLN A 20 12.17 -0.06 9.90
N ARG A 21 11.01 -0.72 9.69
CA ARG A 21 9.94 -0.18 8.84
C ARG A 21 9.36 1.12 9.41
N GLY A 22 9.32 1.24 10.74
CA GLY A 22 8.97 2.49 11.41
C GLY A 22 9.97 3.60 11.10
N GLU A 23 11.27 3.33 11.25
CA GLU A 23 12.32 4.30 10.95
C GLU A 23 12.29 4.79 9.49
N TRP A 24 12.17 3.87 8.53
CA TRP A 24 12.15 4.22 7.11
C TRP A 24 10.88 4.97 6.67
N SER A 25 9.77 4.78 7.39
CA SER A 25 8.51 5.49 7.12
C SER A 25 8.41 6.86 7.82
N ALA A 26 9.45 7.30 8.54
CA ALA A 26 9.43 8.55 9.31
C ALA A 26 9.08 9.79 8.47
N LYS A 27 9.67 9.93 7.28
CA LYS A 27 9.37 11.04 6.35
C LYS A 27 7.89 11.07 5.98
N TRP A 28 7.34 9.91 5.59
CA TRP A 28 5.92 9.79 5.25
C TRP A 28 5.01 10.13 6.44
N ARG A 29 5.32 9.61 7.64
CA ARG A 29 4.54 9.90 8.85
C ARG A 29 4.54 11.39 9.20
N MET A 30 5.70 12.05 9.10
CA MET A 30 5.82 13.49 9.31
C MET A 30 4.94 14.28 8.34
N MET A 31 4.93 13.92 7.04
CA MET A 31 4.12 14.64 6.05
C MET A 31 2.60 14.44 6.25
N CYS A 32 2.21 13.32 6.85
CA CYS A 32 0.84 13.03 7.27
C CYS A 32 0.38 13.86 8.48
N GLU A 33 1.29 14.46 9.26
CA GLU A 33 0.91 15.28 10.41
C GLU A 33 0.08 16.50 9.99
N GLY A 34 -0.99 16.78 10.73
CA GLY A 34 -1.90 17.87 10.41
C GLY A 34 -2.70 17.70 9.12
N LEU A 35 -2.77 16.48 8.56
CA LEU A 35 -3.69 16.16 7.47
C LEU A 35 -5.09 15.88 8.05
N ASP A 36 -6.02 16.82 7.87
CA ASP A 36 -7.42 16.63 8.26
C ASP A 36 -8.14 15.74 7.22
N PRO A 37 -8.70 14.57 7.61
CA PRO A 37 -9.40 13.67 6.71
C PRO A 37 -10.68 14.26 6.11
N LEU A 38 -11.33 15.19 6.80
CA LEU A 38 -12.62 15.76 6.43
C LEU A 38 -12.50 17.13 5.77
N ALA A 39 -11.31 17.74 5.77
CA ALA A 39 -11.03 18.93 5.00
C ALA A 39 -11.11 18.64 3.48
N PRO A 40 -11.42 19.66 2.64
CA PRO A 40 -11.38 19.54 1.19
C PRO A 40 -10.06 18.96 0.71
N ALA A 41 -10.13 18.08 -0.29
CA ALA A 41 -8.98 17.36 -0.82
C ALA A 41 -7.95 18.34 -1.41
N ASP A 42 -6.73 18.27 -0.90
CA ASP A 42 -5.57 18.97 -1.44
C ASP A 42 -4.77 18.01 -2.31
N GLU A 43 -5.03 18.03 -3.63
CA GLU A 43 -4.43 17.08 -4.56
C GLU A 43 -2.90 17.13 -4.58
N ASN A 44 -2.30 18.31 -4.43
CA ASN A 44 -0.86 18.49 -4.42
C ASN A 44 -0.26 17.89 -3.15
N ARG A 45 -0.84 18.21 -1.98
CA ARG A 45 -0.39 17.65 -0.70
C ARG A 45 -0.53 16.13 -0.68
N LEU A 46 -1.64 15.60 -1.20
CA LEU A 46 -1.86 14.15 -1.30
C LEU A 46 -0.86 13.47 -2.25
N ALA A 47 -0.51 14.12 -3.36
CA ALA A 47 0.50 13.61 -4.29
C ALA A 47 1.90 13.58 -3.66
N ASP A 48 2.29 14.63 -2.93
CA ASP A 48 3.57 14.70 -2.23
C ASP A 48 3.69 13.62 -1.15
N ILE A 49 2.63 13.41 -0.37
CA ILE A 49 2.60 12.34 0.64
C ILE A 49 2.64 10.96 -0.02
N ALA A 50 1.92 10.76 -1.13
CA ALA A 50 1.96 9.50 -1.88
C ALA A 50 3.36 9.22 -2.46
N ALA A 51 4.09 10.25 -2.89
CA ALA A 51 5.47 10.11 -3.34
C ALA A 51 6.39 9.66 -2.18
N ALA A 52 6.24 10.24 -0.99
CA ALA A 52 7.00 9.81 0.19
C ALA A 52 6.67 8.36 0.61
N TRP A 53 5.41 7.94 0.50
CA TRP A 53 5.04 6.53 0.70
C TRP A 53 5.70 5.60 -0.34
N THR A 54 5.71 6.02 -1.60
CA THR A 54 6.32 5.26 -2.70
C THR A 54 7.83 5.11 -2.52
N GLU A 55 8.51 6.17 -2.08
CA GLU A 55 9.93 6.16 -1.73
C GLU A 55 10.21 5.17 -0.59
N TYR A 56 9.39 5.15 0.46
CA TYR A 56 9.46 4.14 1.53
C TYR A 56 9.34 2.71 0.98
N LEU A 57 8.39 2.45 0.07
CA LEU A 57 8.23 1.12 -0.53
C LEU A 57 9.45 0.71 -1.38
N HIS A 58 10.04 1.65 -2.12
CA HIS A 58 11.29 1.41 -2.84
C HIS A 58 12.43 1.06 -1.90
N HIS A 59 12.57 1.80 -0.79
CA HIS A 59 13.59 1.53 0.23
C HIS A 59 13.38 0.15 0.86
N CYS A 60 12.16 -0.21 1.25
CA CYS A 60 11.86 -1.56 1.75
C CYS A 60 12.30 -2.66 0.78
N LYS A 61 12.04 -2.49 -0.52
CA LYS A 61 12.45 -3.44 -1.55
C LYS A 61 13.98 -3.54 -1.66
N GLN A 62 14.68 -2.41 -1.60
CA GLN A 62 16.16 -2.38 -1.62
C GLN A 62 16.78 -3.08 -0.40
N GLN A 63 16.11 -3.03 0.75
CA GLN A 63 16.51 -3.73 1.97
C GLN A 63 16.14 -5.23 1.97
N GLY A 64 15.61 -5.75 0.86
CA GLY A 64 15.30 -7.18 0.71
C GLY A 64 13.97 -7.60 1.34
N LEU A 65 13.08 -6.67 1.65
CA LEU A 65 11.71 -7.02 2.06
C LEU A 65 10.89 -7.51 0.87
N HIS A 66 10.15 -8.57 1.09
CA HIS A 66 9.32 -9.26 0.10
C HIS A 66 7.87 -8.78 0.17
N PHE A 67 7.39 -8.39 1.35
CA PHE A 67 6.04 -7.83 1.50
C PHE A 67 6.02 -6.32 1.15
N ILE A 68 5.76 -6.02 -0.14
CA ILE A 68 5.63 -4.67 -0.69
C ILE A 68 4.23 -4.51 -1.31
N GLN A 69 3.43 -3.60 -0.76
CA GLN A 69 2.10 -3.29 -1.27
C GLN A 69 1.82 -1.77 -1.24
N PRO A 70 1.21 -1.21 -2.30
CA PRO A 70 0.82 -1.85 -3.56
C PRO A 70 2.01 -2.13 -4.48
N GLY A 71 2.10 -3.34 -5.06
CA GLY A 71 3.29 -3.75 -5.83
C GLY A 71 3.59 -2.89 -7.06
N ARG A 72 2.56 -2.30 -7.69
CA ARG A 72 2.74 -1.39 -8.84
C ARG A 72 3.39 -0.06 -8.47
N PHE A 73 3.48 0.29 -7.19
CA PHE A 73 4.16 1.52 -6.79
C PHE A 73 5.66 1.41 -7.04
N VAL A 74 6.24 0.23 -6.80
CA VAL A 74 7.67 -0.03 -7.02
C VAL A 74 7.98 -0.64 -8.39
N LEU A 75 6.94 -1.04 -9.14
CA LEU A 75 7.00 -1.61 -10.48
C LEU A 75 5.80 -1.09 -11.33
N PRO A 76 5.77 0.20 -11.68
CA PRO A 76 4.59 0.82 -12.29
C PRO A 76 4.34 0.39 -13.74
N GLY A 77 5.38 0.04 -14.49
CA GLY A 77 5.28 -0.17 -15.95
C GLY A 77 4.68 1.07 -16.62
N ASP A 78 3.69 0.86 -17.48
CA ASP A 78 2.99 1.94 -18.21
C ASP A 78 2.14 2.87 -17.32
N MET A 79 2.01 2.58 -16.03
CA MET A 79 1.22 3.36 -15.08
C MET A 79 2.04 4.42 -14.34
N ALA A 80 3.31 4.61 -14.70
CA ALA A 80 4.16 5.60 -14.04
C ALA A 80 3.55 7.00 -14.12
N GLY A 81 3.43 7.68 -12.97
CA GLY A 81 2.82 9.01 -12.88
C GLY A 81 1.28 9.03 -12.94
N ALA A 82 0.61 7.88 -13.07
CA ALA A 82 -0.85 7.85 -13.08
C ALA A 82 -1.44 8.26 -11.72
N PRO A 83 -2.54 9.04 -11.68
CA PRO A 83 -3.24 9.38 -10.43
C PRO A 83 -3.69 8.15 -9.62
N ALA A 84 -3.90 7.02 -10.30
CA ALA A 84 -4.22 5.73 -9.69
C ALA A 84 -3.10 5.17 -8.79
N LEU A 85 -1.87 5.70 -8.88
CA LEU A 85 -0.74 5.35 -8.01
C LEU A 85 -0.43 6.45 -6.98
N GLN A 86 -1.34 7.41 -6.79
CA GLN A 86 -1.16 8.52 -5.85
C GLN A 86 -2.08 8.37 -4.63
N PHE A 87 -1.91 7.27 -3.89
CA PHE A 87 -2.59 7.04 -2.62
C PHE A 87 -1.63 6.37 -1.62
N PHE A 88 -1.98 6.42 -0.35
CA PHE A 88 -1.18 5.89 0.75
C PHE A 88 -2.12 5.39 1.86
N PRO A 89 -1.67 4.53 2.79
CA PRO A 89 -2.54 4.08 3.87
C PRO A 89 -2.88 5.26 4.79
N TRP A 90 -4.12 5.37 5.27
CA TRP A 90 -4.44 6.39 6.25
C TRP A 90 -3.62 6.16 7.53
N PRO A 91 -2.90 7.17 8.05
CA PRO A 91 -1.86 7.00 9.08
C PRO A 91 -2.41 6.54 10.43
N ASP A 92 -3.61 7.01 10.80
CA ASP A 92 -4.25 6.67 12.07
C ASP A 92 -5.76 6.57 11.89
N VAL A 93 -6.22 5.34 11.66
CA VAL A 93 -7.66 5.04 11.46
C VAL A 93 -8.43 5.15 12.78
N ASP A 94 -7.80 4.77 13.89
CA ASP A 94 -8.48 4.62 15.17
C ASP A 94 -8.60 5.96 15.91
N ALA A 95 -7.65 6.90 15.75
CA ALA A 95 -7.75 8.25 16.32
C ALA A 95 -8.93 9.06 15.77
N TRP A 96 -9.25 8.91 14.49
CA TRP A 96 -10.38 9.61 13.86
C TRP A 96 -11.70 8.85 13.99
N GLY A 97 -11.63 7.54 14.20
CA GLY A 97 -12.76 6.64 14.22
C GLY A 97 -13.16 6.21 12.81
N GLU A 98 -13.23 4.89 12.63
CA GLU A 98 -13.54 4.25 11.36
C GLU A 98 -14.83 4.75 10.71
N SER A 99 -15.90 4.92 11.50
CA SER A 99 -17.19 5.40 10.99
C SER A 99 -17.07 6.78 10.32
N LYS A 100 -16.31 7.69 10.92
CA LYS A 100 -16.11 9.04 10.36
C LYS A 100 -15.32 8.99 9.05
N LEU A 101 -14.24 8.21 9.02
CA LEU A 101 -13.42 8.04 7.81
C LEU A 101 -14.19 7.31 6.70
N ALA A 102 -15.02 6.33 7.06
CA ALA A 102 -15.85 5.58 6.11
C ALA A 102 -16.98 6.45 5.52
N GLN A 103 -17.46 7.45 6.26
CA GLN A 103 -18.50 8.38 5.79
C GLN A 103 -17.95 9.66 5.18
N ALA A 104 -16.62 9.83 5.13
CA ALA A 104 -15.99 10.99 4.51
C ALA A 104 -16.45 11.17 3.06
N ASP A 105 -16.82 12.40 2.69
CA ASP A 105 -17.23 12.73 1.33
C ASP A 105 -16.07 12.54 0.35
N LYS A 106 -16.37 12.17 -0.90
CA LYS A 106 -15.35 11.89 -1.93
C LYS A 106 -14.43 13.08 -2.24
N HIS A 107 -14.86 14.31 -1.93
CA HIS A 107 -14.08 15.53 -2.13
C HIS A 107 -13.22 15.91 -0.91
N THR A 108 -13.18 15.09 0.15
CA THR A 108 -12.26 15.29 1.27
C THR A 108 -10.97 14.50 1.09
N ASN A 109 -9.93 14.81 1.88
CA ASN A 109 -8.66 14.09 1.82
C ASN A 109 -8.82 12.56 1.96
N ALA A 110 -9.56 12.11 2.97
CA ALA A 110 -9.79 10.68 3.19
C ALA A 110 -10.66 10.05 2.09
N GLY A 111 -11.69 10.77 1.62
CA GLY A 111 -12.56 10.31 0.55
C GLY A 111 -11.82 10.14 -0.77
N MET A 112 -10.98 11.10 -1.15
CA MET A 112 -10.18 11.04 -2.38
C MET A 112 -9.19 9.88 -2.36
N LEU A 113 -8.49 9.66 -1.23
CA LEU A 113 -7.58 8.51 -1.09
C LEU A 113 -8.32 7.18 -1.21
N ARG A 114 -9.51 7.08 -0.61
CA ARG A 114 -10.37 5.91 -0.73
C ARG A 114 -10.81 5.66 -2.18
N GLU A 115 -11.22 6.70 -2.90
CA GLU A 115 -11.60 6.58 -4.31
C GLU A 115 -10.42 6.12 -5.18
N ARG A 116 -9.22 6.67 -4.96
CA ARG A 116 -8.00 6.24 -5.67
C ARG A 116 -7.65 4.78 -5.37
N PHE A 117 -7.75 4.36 -4.10
CA PHE A 117 -7.56 2.96 -3.71
C PHE A 117 -8.58 2.03 -4.38
N ASN A 118 -9.87 2.39 -4.35
CA ASN A 118 -10.93 1.61 -4.97
C ASN A 118 -10.69 1.48 -6.48
N TYR A 119 -10.37 2.58 -7.15
CA TYR A 119 -10.02 2.59 -8.57
C TYR A 119 -8.82 1.68 -8.86
N TYR A 120 -7.76 1.73 -8.05
CA TYR A 120 -6.60 0.86 -8.19
C TYR A 120 -6.98 -0.62 -8.07
N CYS A 121 -7.74 -0.99 -7.04
CA CYS A 121 -8.22 -2.35 -6.85
C CYS A 121 -9.06 -2.83 -8.04
N GLU A 122 -9.97 -2.01 -8.54
CA GLU A 122 -10.85 -2.40 -9.64
C GLU A 122 -10.19 -2.43 -11.01
N LYS A 123 -9.42 -1.40 -11.36
CA LYS A 123 -8.87 -1.26 -12.71
C LYS A 123 -7.51 -1.91 -12.86
N VAL A 124 -6.68 -1.86 -11.83
CA VAL A 124 -5.31 -2.37 -11.89
C VAL A 124 -5.27 -3.82 -11.42
N VAL A 125 -5.79 -4.10 -10.23
CA VAL A 125 -5.70 -5.45 -9.64
C VAL A 125 -6.67 -6.41 -10.32
N LYS A 126 -7.99 -6.12 -10.35
CA LYS A 126 -8.96 -7.01 -11.05
C LYS A 126 -8.70 -7.05 -12.56
N GLY A 127 -8.33 -5.93 -13.17
CA GLY A 127 -8.02 -5.85 -14.60
C GLY A 127 -6.86 -6.77 -14.99
N PHE A 128 -5.76 -6.74 -14.22
CA PHE A 128 -4.65 -7.67 -14.40
C PHE A 128 -5.08 -9.12 -14.25
N TYR A 129 -5.89 -9.43 -13.21
CA TYR A 129 -6.36 -10.79 -12.97
C TYR A 129 -7.19 -11.34 -14.13
N LYS A 130 -8.14 -10.54 -14.63
CA LYS A 130 -9.03 -10.94 -15.74
C LYS A 130 -8.29 -11.11 -17.06
N ASN A 131 -7.38 -10.19 -17.38
CA ASN A 131 -6.75 -10.15 -18.71
C ASN A 131 -5.55 -11.08 -18.85
N HIS A 132 -4.85 -11.37 -17.74
CA HIS A 132 -3.63 -12.18 -17.77
C HIS A 132 -3.75 -13.49 -16.99
N PHE A 133 -4.39 -13.49 -15.82
CA PHE A 133 -4.37 -14.65 -14.92
C PHE A 133 -5.39 -15.74 -15.27
N LEU A 134 -6.57 -15.37 -15.76
CA LEU A 134 -7.61 -16.34 -16.16
C LEU A 134 -7.21 -17.26 -17.33
N ARG A 135 -6.06 -17.02 -17.97
CA ARG A 135 -5.57 -17.79 -19.12
C ARG A 135 -4.40 -18.73 -18.80
N PHE A 136 -4.00 -18.86 -17.52
CA PHE A 136 -2.92 -19.78 -17.15
C PHE A 136 -3.44 -21.17 -16.78
N ASP A 137 -3.06 -22.18 -17.55
CA ASP A 137 -3.36 -23.59 -17.25
C ASP A 137 -2.51 -24.14 -16.09
N ARG A 138 -1.31 -23.59 -15.87
CA ARG A 138 -0.38 -23.92 -14.76
C ARG A 138 0.49 -22.71 -14.42
N GLN A 139 0.84 -22.54 -13.15
CA GLN A 139 1.74 -21.49 -12.66
C GLN A 139 2.87 -22.10 -11.81
N ILE A 140 4.11 -21.69 -12.06
CA ILE A 140 5.26 -21.98 -11.18
C ILE A 140 5.61 -20.70 -10.44
N VAL A 141 5.59 -20.74 -9.11
CA VAL A 141 6.03 -19.64 -8.24
C VAL A 141 7.40 -20.03 -7.69
N LEU A 142 8.44 -19.34 -8.15
CA LEU A 142 9.79 -19.50 -7.61
C LEU A 142 9.89 -18.73 -6.29
N VAL A 143 10.35 -19.41 -5.26
CA VAL A 143 10.50 -18.88 -3.91
C VAL A 143 11.93 -19.11 -3.46
N ASP A 144 12.67 -18.04 -3.17
CA ASP A 144 13.99 -18.18 -2.54
C ASP A 144 13.82 -18.45 -1.04
N CYS A 145 14.15 -19.68 -0.63
CA CYS A 145 14.07 -20.10 0.77
C CYS A 145 15.39 -19.86 1.54
N LEU A 146 16.51 -19.65 0.85
CA LEU A 146 17.84 -19.62 1.46
C LEU A 146 18.16 -18.26 2.07
N GLN A 147 17.77 -17.18 1.41
CA GLN A 147 18.00 -15.81 1.90
C GLN A 147 17.24 -15.51 3.22
N PRO A 148 15.96 -15.90 3.38
CA PRO A 148 15.20 -15.65 4.61
C PRO A 148 15.65 -16.51 5.81
N LEU A 149 16.09 -17.75 5.55
CA LEU A 149 16.64 -18.64 6.60
C LEU A 149 17.90 -18.06 7.25
N ASN A 150 18.74 -17.38 6.47
CA ASN A 150 19.98 -16.75 6.95
C ASN A 150 19.76 -15.37 7.62
N SER A 151 18.57 -14.77 7.46
CA SER A 151 18.28 -13.38 7.85
C SER A 151 17.44 -13.23 9.14
N GLY A 152 17.15 -14.35 9.81
CA GLY A 152 16.46 -14.37 11.11
C GLY A 152 14.92 -14.30 11.06
N PRO A 153 14.24 -14.38 12.23
CA PRO A 153 12.79 -14.56 12.33
C PRO A 153 11.94 -13.48 11.65
N GLN A 154 12.47 -12.25 11.55
CA GLN A 154 11.76 -11.11 10.95
C GLN A 154 11.66 -11.25 9.43
N ALA A 155 12.73 -11.68 8.75
CA ALA A 155 12.73 -11.95 7.32
C ALA A 155 11.82 -13.13 6.95
N PHE A 156 11.78 -14.17 7.78
CA PHE A 156 10.89 -15.31 7.59
C PHE A 156 9.39 -14.94 7.70
N ASN A 157 9.04 -14.10 8.69
CA ASN A 157 7.66 -13.62 8.84
C ASN A 157 7.22 -12.73 7.66
N ASP A 158 8.13 -11.89 7.13
CA ASP A 158 7.88 -11.06 5.95
C ASP A 158 7.61 -11.91 4.69
N MET A 159 8.42 -12.94 4.46
CA MET A 159 8.25 -13.92 3.39
C MET A 159 6.91 -14.67 3.53
N ARG A 160 6.54 -15.12 4.74
CA ARG A 160 5.26 -15.77 5.00
C ARG A 160 4.06 -14.86 4.70
N LEU A 161 4.14 -13.58 5.04
CA LEU A 161 3.12 -12.59 4.71
C LEU A 161 2.98 -12.41 3.19
N ALA A 162 4.09 -12.39 2.44
CA ALA A 162 4.07 -12.29 0.99
C ALA A 162 3.42 -13.51 0.31
N LEU A 163 3.65 -14.73 0.83
CA LEU A 163 3.13 -15.97 0.25
C LEU A 163 1.66 -16.25 0.60
N THR A 164 1.22 -15.88 1.81
CA THR A 164 -0.16 -16.12 2.26
C THR A 164 -1.14 -15.05 1.77
N ARG A 165 -0.64 -13.91 1.27
CA ARG A 165 -1.45 -12.79 0.77
C ARG A 165 -0.89 -12.24 -0.55
N PRO A 166 -0.88 -13.02 -1.63
CA PRO A 166 -0.50 -12.53 -2.95
C PRO A 166 -1.44 -11.37 -3.35
N GLY A 167 -0.84 -10.32 -3.93
CA GLY A 167 -1.48 -9.05 -4.26
C GLY A 167 -2.78 -9.16 -5.04
#